data_AF-A0A1F6MAA9-F1
#
_entry.id   AF-A0A1F6MAA9-F1
#
_cell.length_a   1.000
_cell.length_b   1.000
_cell.length_c   1.000
_cell.angle_alpha   90.00
_cell.angle_beta   90.00
_cell.angle_gamma   90.00
#
_symmetry.space_group_name_H-M   'P 1'
#
loop_
_entity.id
_entity.type
_entity.pdbx_description
1 polymer ?
#
loop_
_entity_poly.entity_id
_entity_poly.type
_entity_poly.pdbx_seq_one_letter_code
_entity_poly.pdbx_strand_id
1 'polypeptide(L)'
;MIGERLGVNPTSYRAARFGADGDTWQSLQSLGYHVDSSVTPGIDWSYQGGPNFRQYPVQPYFINKENTQRFSEPLLEVPITIQGKRFAFAPDRWLWYRWLRPTHMSAYEQRRLIDDTIRLYRSNDYVVFCLMFHSMEIIPRATPYTRSEWSVAWYVRRLTKVLDGLALKGCSFVTLEELYQIYASLRI
;
A
#
# COMPACT_ATOMS: atom_id res chain seq x y z
N MET A 1 4.66 25.51 -2.71
CA MET A 1 4.84 24.05 -2.58
C MET A 1 4.13 23.54 -1.32
N ILE A 2 3.94 22.22 -1.15
CA ILE A 2 3.26 21.65 0.06
C ILE A 2 3.96 22.10 1.35
N GLY A 3 5.30 22.09 1.38
CA GLY A 3 6.09 22.55 2.52
C GLY A 3 5.79 23.98 2.95
N GLU A 4 5.63 24.90 2.00
CA GLU A 4 5.30 26.29 2.30
C GLU A 4 3.86 26.46 2.81
N ARG A 5 2.93 25.62 2.33
CA ARG A 5 1.50 25.74 2.67
C ARG A 5 1.12 25.05 3.96
N LEU A 6 1.80 23.95 4.30
CA LEU A 6 1.48 23.10 5.46
C LEU A 6 2.57 23.13 6.53
N GLY A 7 3.71 23.78 6.28
CA GLY A 7 4.84 23.84 7.22
C GLY A 7 5.54 22.49 7.43
N VAL A 8 5.30 21.51 6.55
CA VAL A 8 5.84 20.15 6.65
C VAL A 8 6.49 19.72 5.34
N ASN A 9 7.67 19.11 5.42
CA ASN A 9 8.32 18.49 4.27
C ASN A 9 7.85 17.03 4.18
N PRO A 10 7.03 16.64 3.19
CA PRO A 10 6.57 15.27 3.07
C PRO A 10 7.75 14.33 2.77
N THR A 11 7.86 13.25 3.53
CA THR A 11 8.92 12.24 3.35
C THR A 11 8.42 10.97 2.65
N SER A 12 7.11 10.86 2.42
CA SER A 12 6.49 9.74 1.74
C SER A 12 5.68 10.19 0.53
N TYR A 13 5.65 9.34 -0.49
CA TYR A 13 4.97 9.58 -1.75
C TYR A 13 4.11 8.39 -2.16
N ARG A 14 3.06 8.67 -2.94
CA ARG A 14 2.29 7.67 -3.67
C ARG A 14 1.87 8.28 -5.01
N ALA A 15 2.24 7.62 -6.10
CA ALA A 15 1.88 8.02 -7.44
C ALA A 15 0.36 7.95 -7.64
N ALA A 16 -0.17 8.96 -8.31
CA ALA A 16 -1.53 8.91 -8.81
C ALA A 16 -1.70 7.68 -9.71
N ARG A 17 -2.75 6.90 -9.46
CA ARG A 17 -3.07 5.66 -10.20
C ARG A 17 -1.92 4.64 -10.23
N PHE A 18 -1.04 4.65 -9.22
CA PHE A 18 0.06 3.69 -9.10
C PHE A 18 1.09 3.77 -10.24
N GLY A 19 1.21 4.92 -10.89
CA GLY A 19 2.10 5.13 -12.04
C GLY A 19 3.56 5.40 -11.70
N ALA A 20 4.14 4.77 -10.66
CA ALA A 20 5.56 4.95 -10.32
C ALA A 20 6.46 3.96 -11.05
N ASP A 21 7.62 4.44 -11.48
CA ASP A 21 8.66 3.69 -12.18
C ASP A 21 10.06 4.17 -11.77
N GLY A 22 11.10 3.71 -12.48
CA GLY A 22 12.49 4.06 -12.20
C GLY A 22 12.76 5.57 -12.20
N ASP A 23 12.20 6.31 -13.15
CA ASP A 23 12.38 7.77 -13.24
C ASP A 23 11.69 8.48 -12.08
N THR A 24 10.52 7.98 -11.68
CA THR A 24 9.81 8.45 -10.49
C THR A 24 10.65 8.24 -9.24
N TRP A 25 11.15 7.02 -9.01
CA TRP A 25 11.97 6.71 -7.83
C TRP A 25 13.27 7.49 -7.78
N GLN A 26 13.93 7.67 -8.92
CA GLN A 26 15.11 8.53 -9.03
C GLN A 26 14.81 9.98 -8.62
N SER A 27 13.67 10.51 -9.06
CA SER A 27 13.23 11.86 -8.69
C SER A 27 12.94 11.97 -7.21
N LEU A 28 12.25 10.98 -6.63
CA LEU A 28 11.94 10.92 -5.20
C LEU A 28 13.21 10.90 -4.34
N GLN A 29 14.19 10.07 -4.70
CA GLN A 29 15.50 10.03 -4.01
C GLN A 29 16.21 11.39 -4.10
N SER A 30 16.23 12.02 -5.28
CA SER A 30 16.86 13.33 -5.49
C SER A 30 16.18 14.46 -4.69
N LEU A 31 14.89 14.32 -4.40
CA LEU A 31 14.10 15.28 -3.63
C LEU A 31 14.11 14.99 -2.12
N GLY A 32 14.79 13.93 -1.67
CA GLY A 32 14.89 13.57 -0.25
C GLY A 32 13.68 12.85 0.31
N TYR A 33 12.88 12.18 -0.52
CA TYR A 33 11.83 11.27 -0.04
C TYR A 33 12.43 9.96 0.48
N HIS A 34 11.88 9.47 1.58
CA HIS A 34 12.30 8.22 2.22
C HIS A 34 11.45 7.02 1.79
N VAL A 35 10.18 7.27 1.44
CA VAL A 35 9.21 6.20 1.16
C VAL A 35 8.44 6.45 -0.14
N ASP A 36 8.34 5.41 -0.96
CA ASP A 36 7.29 5.27 -1.98
C ASP A 36 6.28 4.19 -1.56
N SER A 37 5.02 4.37 -1.93
CA SER A 37 3.94 3.40 -1.66
C SER A 37 3.03 3.27 -2.87
N SER A 38 3.65 3.12 -4.03
CA SER A 38 2.98 3.10 -5.34
C SER A 38 2.84 1.71 -5.93
N VAL A 39 3.67 0.76 -5.52
CA VAL A 39 3.68 -0.59 -6.10
C VAL A 39 2.40 -1.33 -5.70
N THR A 40 1.80 -1.98 -6.70
CA THR A 40 0.62 -2.86 -6.55
C THR A 40 1.00 -4.28 -6.98
N PRO A 41 1.57 -5.08 -6.07
CA PRO A 41 2.20 -6.35 -6.40
C PRO A 41 1.29 -7.30 -7.16
N GLY A 42 1.85 -7.97 -8.18
CA GLY A 42 1.13 -8.96 -8.97
C GLY A 42 0.25 -8.38 -10.09
N ILE A 43 0.17 -7.05 -10.23
CA ILE A 43 -0.70 -6.38 -11.20
C ILE A 43 0.14 -5.73 -12.30
N ASP A 44 -0.31 -5.90 -13.55
CA ASP A 44 0.25 -5.25 -14.72
C ASP A 44 -0.67 -4.14 -15.23
N TRP A 45 -0.20 -2.89 -15.21
CA TRP A 45 -0.94 -1.73 -15.70
C TRP A 45 -0.61 -1.33 -17.14
N SER A 46 0.22 -2.10 -17.86
CA SER A 46 0.64 -1.78 -19.23
C SER A 46 -0.53 -1.59 -20.21
N TYR A 47 -1.63 -2.32 -20.00
CA TYR A 47 -2.86 -2.18 -20.80
C TYR A 47 -3.55 -0.80 -20.64
N GLN A 48 -3.14 -0.01 -19.65
CA GLN A 48 -3.56 1.37 -19.38
C GLN A 48 -2.41 2.37 -19.52
N GLY A 49 -1.27 1.95 -20.07
CA GLY A 49 -0.05 2.76 -20.19
C GLY A 49 0.70 2.95 -18.87
N GLY A 50 0.45 2.11 -17.86
CA GLY A 50 1.12 2.16 -16.56
C GLY A 50 2.21 1.07 -16.37
N PRO A 51 2.83 1.04 -15.19
CA PRO A 51 3.91 0.10 -14.87
C PRO A 51 3.44 -1.36 -14.75
N ASN A 52 4.38 -2.30 -14.91
CA ASN A 52 4.13 -3.72 -14.66
C ASN A 52 4.72 -4.15 -13.31
N PHE A 53 3.87 -4.38 -12.32
CA PHE A 53 4.26 -4.79 -10.97
C PHE A 53 4.15 -6.30 -10.70
N ARG A 54 4.03 -7.15 -11.73
CA ARG A 54 3.83 -8.61 -11.54
C ARG A 54 4.92 -9.28 -10.71
N GLN A 55 6.17 -8.83 -10.87
CA GLN A 55 7.34 -9.45 -10.23
C GLN A 55 7.81 -8.70 -8.98
N TYR A 56 7.06 -7.70 -8.52
CA TYR A 56 7.46 -6.88 -7.40
C TYR A 56 7.11 -7.54 -6.06
N PRO A 57 7.93 -7.34 -5.00
CA PRO A 57 7.67 -7.90 -3.68
C PRO A 57 6.35 -7.42 -3.08
N VAL A 58 5.72 -8.28 -2.26
CA VAL A 58 4.50 -7.95 -1.49
C VAL A 58 4.82 -7.26 -0.17
N GLN A 59 6.01 -7.48 0.37
CA GLN A 59 6.47 -6.88 1.63
C GLN A 59 7.47 -5.76 1.33
N PRO A 60 7.65 -4.79 2.25
CA PRO A 60 8.52 -3.65 2.01
C PRO A 60 9.96 -4.05 1.69
N TYR A 61 10.58 -3.27 0.81
CA TYR A 61 11.94 -3.49 0.34
C TYR A 61 12.57 -2.16 -0.08
N PHE A 62 13.88 -2.03 0.07
CA PHE A 62 14.59 -0.86 -0.42
C PHE A 62 14.76 -0.96 -1.94
N ILE A 63 14.36 0.09 -2.65
CA ILE A 63 14.58 0.24 -4.09
C ILE A 63 16.09 0.39 -4.32
N ASN A 64 16.64 -0.41 -5.23
CA ASN A 64 18.04 -0.44 -5.67
C ASN A 64 19.08 -0.86 -4.61
N LYS A 65 19.43 -2.16 -4.56
CA LYS A 65 20.69 -2.61 -3.94
C LYS A 65 21.84 -2.76 -4.96
N GLU A 66 21.55 -2.90 -6.25
CA GLU A 66 22.55 -3.32 -7.25
C GLU A 66 22.90 -2.28 -8.34
N ASN A 67 22.22 -1.14 -8.46
CA ASN A 67 22.50 -0.20 -9.56
C ASN A 67 22.44 1.30 -9.23
N THR A 68 22.49 1.67 -7.95
CA THR A 68 22.53 3.08 -7.52
C THR A 68 23.83 3.39 -6.78
N GLN A 69 24.92 3.50 -7.53
CA GLN A 69 26.02 4.39 -7.12
C GLN A 69 25.67 5.88 -7.36
N ARG A 70 24.46 6.19 -7.87
CA ARG A 70 24.04 7.55 -8.24
C ARG A 70 23.32 8.33 -7.15
N PHE A 71 22.78 7.70 -6.10
CA PHE A 71 22.01 8.39 -5.05
C PHE A 71 22.43 7.90 -3.67
N SER A 72 22.63 8.84 -2.75
CA SER A 72 23.12 8.58 -1.39
C SER A 72 22.06 7.98 -0.48
N GLU A 73 20.80 8.38 -0.65
CA GLU A 73 19.73 8.02 0.29
C GLU A 73 18.89 6.82 -0.21
N PRO A 74 18.61 5.84 0.65
CA PRO A 74 17.78 4.70 0.31
C PRO A 74 16.29 5.09 0.26
N LEU A 75 15.58 4.60 -0.77
CA LEU A 75 14.13 4.74 -0.87
C LEU A 75 13.47 3.41 -0.48
N LEU A 76 12.63 3.42 0.54
CA LEU A 76 11.85 2.24 0.93
C LEU A 76 10.56 2.20 0.10
N GLU A 77 10.32 1.13 -0.64
CA GLU A 77 9.00 0.85 -1.18
C GLU A 77 8.15 0.14 -0.12
N VAL A 78 6.93 0.64 0.08
CA VAL A 78 5.89 0.02 0.92
C VAL A 78 4.69 -0.32 0.02
N PRO A 79 4.67 -1.53 -0.56
CA PRO A 79 3.64 -1.92 -1.51
C PRO A 79 2.24 -1.92 -0.88
N ILE A 80 1.22 -1.65 -1.68
CA ILE A 80 -0.18 -1.88 -1.27
C ILE A 80 -0.36 -3.37 -0.99
N THR A 81 -1.02 -3.72 0.11
CA THR A 81 -1.24 -5.13 0.43
C THR A 81 -2.21 -5.77 -0.57
N ILE A 82 -1.64 -6.50 -1.52
CA ILE A 82 -2.32 -7.25 -2.55
C ILE A 82 -1.70 -8.65 -2.59
N GLN A 83 -2.53 -9.69 -2.61
CA GLN A 83 -2.04 -11.07 -2.64
C GLN A 83 -2.90 -11.97 -3.51
N GLY A 84 -2.41 -12.26 -4.71
CA GLY A 84 -3.03 -13.22 -5.62
C GLY A 84 -4.46 -12.85 -6.07
N LYS A 85 -5.04 -13.75 -6.86
CA LYS A 85 -6.40 -13.61 -7.38
C LYS A 85 -7.43 -14.02 -6.33
N ARG A 86 -8.59 -13.36 -6.34
CA ARG A 86 -9.77 -13.71 -5.52
C ARG A 86 -10.34 -15.07 -5.92
N PHE A 87 -10.28 -15.38 -7.22
CA PHE A 87 -10.71 -16.65 -7.80
C PHE A 87 -9.64 -17.14 -8.78
N ALA A 88 -9.30 -18.43 -8.75
CA ALA A 88 -8.21 -19.01 -9.54
C ALA A 88 -8.35 -18.73 -11.05
N PHE A 89 -9.57 -18.83 -11.58
CA PHE A 89 -9.86 -18.66 -13.01
C PHE A 89 -10.19 -17.22 -13.42
N ALA A 90 -10.06 -16.25 -12.51
CA ALA A 90 -10.41 -14.88 -12.83
C ALA A 90 -9.42 -14.26 -13.85
N PRO A 91 -9.89 -13.35 -14.73
CA PRO A 91 -9.04 -12.61 -15.63
C PRO A 91 -7.91 -11.88 -14.89
N ASP A 92 -6.79 -11.66 -15.59
CA ASP A 92 -5.67 -10.89 -15.05
C ASP A 92 -5.96 -9.38 -15.10
N ARG A 93 -6.89 -8.93 -14.25
CA ARG A 93 -7.28 -7.53 -14.07
C ARG A 93 -7.30 -7.21 -12.59
N TRP A 94 -6.89 -5.99 -12.25
CA TRP A 94 -6.74 -5.54 -10.86
C TRP A 94 -7.96 -5.80 -9.95
N LEU A 95 -9.17 -5.70 -10.50
CA LEU A 95 -10.42 -5.89 -9.75
C LEU A 95 -10.61 -7.33 -9.25
N TRP A 96 -9.94 -8.29 -9.88
CA TRP A 96 -9.99 -9.70 -9.51
C TRP A 96 -8.93 -10.11 -8.51
N TYR A 97 -8.07 -9.19 -8.07
CA TYR A 97 -7.06 -9.44 -7.05
C TYR A 97 -7.61 -9.22 -5.65
N ARG A 98 -6.99 -9.85 -4.65
CA ARG A 98 -7.30 -9.63 -3.23
C ARG A 98 -6.53 -8.41 -2.74
N TRP A 99 -7.24 -7.33 -2.41
CA TRP A 99 -6.68 -6.07 -1.90
C TRP A 99 -7.12 -5.82 -0.46
N LEU A 100 -6.21 -5.36 0.38
CA LEU A 100 -6.56 -4.84 1.70
C LEU A 100 -7.21 -3.45 1.57
N ARG A 101 -8.44 -3.44 1.02
CA ARG A 101 -9.22 -2.25 0.68
C ARG A 101 -10.68 -2.45 1.06
N PRO A 102 -11.23 -1.69 2.02
CA PRO A 102 -12.59 -1.88 2.50
C PRO A 102 -13.68 -1.69 1.45
N THR A 103 -13.49 -0.83 0.45
CA THR A 103 -14.46 -0.69 -0.66
C THR A 103 -14.42 -1.84 -1.66
N HIS A 104 -13.34 -2.63 -1.69
CA HIS A 104 -13.13 -3.72 -2.65
C HIS A 104 -13.51 -5.10 -2.09
N MET A 105 -13.23 -5.33 -0.81
CA MET A 105 -13.37 -6.63 -0.15
C MET A 105 -14.23 -6.55 1.11
N SER A 106 -15.00 -7.61 1.38
CA SER A 106 -15.68 -7.77 2.67
C SER A 106 -14.67 -7.86 3.82
N ALA A 107 -15.10 -7.56 5.05
CA ALA A 107 -14.24 -7.71 6.23
C ALA A 107 -13.74 -9.16 6.40
N TYR A 108 -14.55 -10.14 6.01
CA TYR A 108 -14.18 -11.55 6.07
C TYR A 108 -13.05 -11.89 5.09
N GLU A 109 -13.19 -11.49 3.82
CA GLU A 109 -12.14 -11.75 2.83
C GLU A 109 -10.84 -11.01 3.17
N GLN A 110 -10.93 -9.79 3.73
CA GLN A 110 -9.77 -9.03 4.19
C GLN A 110 -9.06 -9.72 5.37
N ARG A 111 -9.81 -10.26 6.34
CA ARG A 111 -9.23 -11.04 7.44
C ARG A 111 -8.52 -12.29 6.94
N ARG A 112 -9.10 -13.00 5.97
CA ARG A 112 -8.42 -14.13 5.31
C ARG A 112 -7.14 -13.69 4.61
N LEU A 113 -7.16 -12.55 3.90
CA LEU A 113 -5.96 -11.99 3.27
C LEU A 113 -4.86 -11.71 4.29
N ILE A 114 -5.22 -11.11 5.43
CA ILE A 114 -4.29 -10.86 6.54
C ILE A 114 -3.72 -12.18 7.05
N ASP A 115 -4.57 -13.18 7.36
CA ASP A 115 -4.14 -14.48 7.86
C ASP A 115 -3.17 -15.20 6.90
N ASP A 116 -3.49 -15.19 5.60
CA ASP A 116 -2.65 -15.80 4.57
C ASP A 116 -1.30 -15.07 4.43
N THR A 117 -1.30 -13.73 4.53
CA THR A 117 -0.08 -12.92 4.48
C THR A 117 0.82 -13.20 5.68
N ILE A 118 0.26 -13.24 6.90
CA ILE A 118 1.01 -13.60 8.13
C ILE A 118 1.65 -14.98 7.96
N ARG A 119 0.89 -15.96 7.46
CA ARG A 119 1.40 -17.33 7.26
C ARG A 119 2.54 -17.37 6.24
N LEU A 120 2.39 -16.67 5.12
CA LEU A 120 3.37 -16.68 4.03
C LEU A 120 4.68 -15.98 4.41
N TYR A 121 4.59 -14.87 5.16
CA TYR A 121 5.75 -14.05 5.53
C TYR A 121 6.16 -14.20 7.00
N ARG A 122 5.79 -15.30 7.66
CA ARG A 122 6.07 -15.56 9.09
C ARG A 122 7.56 -15.61 9.45
N SER A 123 8.44 -15.73 8.46
CA SER A 123 9.89 -15.73 8.62
C SER A 123 10.51 -14.34 8.58
N ASN A 124 9.76 -13.32 8.18
CA ASN A 124 10.23 -11.94 8.20
C ASN A 124 10.24 -11.41 9.63
N ASP A 125 11.15 -10.50 9.95
CA ASP A 125 11.14 -9.78 11.23
C ASP A 125 9.81 -9.04 11.45
N TYR A 126 9.27 -8.48 10.37
CA TYR A 126 7.98 -7.80 10.34
C TYR A 126 7.13 -8.27 9.16
N VAL A 127 5.84 -8.47 9.42
CA VAL A 127 4.81 -8.59 8.38
C VAL A 127 4.06 -7.27 8.31
N VAL A 128 4.16 -6.59 7.18
CA VAL A 128 3.64 -5.23 6.99
C VAL A 128 2.38 -5.24 6.14
N PHE A 129 1.39 -4.47 6.60
CA PHE A 129 0.11 -4.29 5.94
C PHE A 129 -0.09 -2.82 5.55
N CYS A 130 -0.18 -2.53 4.26
CA CYS A 130 -0.59 -1.23 3.75
C CYS A 130 -2.06 -1.29 3.32
N LEU A 131 -2.94 -0.90 4.23
CA LEU A 131 -4.38 -0.78 4.00
C LEU A 131 -4.68 0.53 3.27
N MET A 132 -5.49 0.48 2.19
CA MET A 132 -5.76 1.63 1.34
C MET A 132 -7.25 1.98 1.29
N PHE A 133 -7.57 3.25 1.51
CA PHE A 133 -8.90 3.85 1.35
C PHE A 133 -8.79 5.35 1.07
N HIS A 134 -9.91 5.98 0.71
CA HIS A 134 -9.98 7.43 0.47
C HIS A 134 -10.91 8.08 1.48
N SER A 135 -10.57 9.27 1.96
CA SER A 135 -11.47 10.08 2.81
C SER A 135 -12.82 10.37 2.14
N MET A 136 -12.86 10.39 0.81
CA MET A 136 -14.13 10.53 0.08
C MET A 136 -15.10 9.36 0.36
N GLU A 137 -14.61 8.19 0.79
CA GLU A 137 -15.46 7.03 1.11
C GLU A 137 -16.25 7.21 2.42
N ILE A 138 -15.90 8.18 3.29
CA ILE A 138 -16.69 8.51 4.48
C ILE A 138 -17.71 9.63 4.26
N ILE A 139 -17.80 10.17 3.04
CA ILE A 139 -18.73 11.24 2.69
C ILE A 139 -19.85 10.65 1.82
N PRO A 140 -21.13 10.78 2.21
CA PRO A 140 -22.25 10.32 1.39
C PRO A 140 -22.24 10.95 0.01
N ARG A 141 -22.46 10.13 -1.03
CA ARG A 141 -22.51 10.49 -2.46
C ARG A 141 -21.23 11.04 -3.08
N ALA A 142 -20.14 11.13 -2.32
CA ALA A 142 -18.84 11.59 -2.82
C ALA A 142 -18.13 10.53 -3.70
N THR A 143 -18.52 9.26 -3.59
CA THR A 143 -18.00 8.18 -4.43
C THR A 143 -19.13 7.27 -4.95
N PRO A 144 -18.88 6.50 -6.03
CA PRO A 144 -19.83 5.48 -6.47
C PRO A 144 -20.11 4.39 -5.42
N TYR A 145 -19.22 4.22 -4.43
CA TYR A 145 -19.27 3.15 -3.42
C TYR A 145 -20.11 3.52 -2.19
N THR A 146 -20.18 4.80 -1.83
CA THR A 146 -20.87 5.29 -0.64
C THR A 146 -21.97 6.27 -1.00
N ARG A 147 -23.10 5.77 -1.51
CA ARG A 147 -24.21 6.59 -2.06
C ARG A 147 -25.21 7.12 -1.03
N SER A 148 -25.12 6.67 0.21
CA SER A 148 -26.02 7.04 1.31
C SER A 148 -25.33 6.94 2.67
N GLU A 149 -25.92 7.56 3.70
CA GLU A 149 -25.48 7.43 5.09
C GLU A 149 -25.35 5.98 5.53
N TRP A 150 -26.31 5.13 5.15
CA TRP A 150 -26.27 3.69 5.42
C TRP A 150 -25.05 3.00 4.81
N SER A 151 -24.71 3.33 3.56
CA SER A 151 -23.52 2.77 2.90
C SER A 151 -22.21 3.27 3.53
N VAL A 152 -22.17 4.52 4.00
CA VAL A 152 -21.05 5.07 4.77
C VAL A 152 -20.90 4.35 6.11
N ALA A 153 -21.99 4.20 6.87
CA ALA A 153 -21.97 3.48 8.14
C ALA A 153 -21.51 2.02 7.97
N TRP A 154 -21.95 1.36 6.89
CA TRP A 154 -21.50 0.00 6.58
C TRP A 154 -20.03 -0.07 6.16
N TYR A 155 -19.55 0.91 5.40
CA TYR A 155 -18.13 1.06 5.07
C TYR A 155 -17.28 1.25 6.34
N VAL A 156 -17.65 2.20 7.21
CA VAL A 156 -16.96 2.46 8.48
C VAL A 156 -16.94 1.21 9.35
N ARG A 157 -18.09 0.55 9.53
CA ARG A 157 -18.17 -0.72 10.29
C ARG A 157 -17.23 -1.79 9.74
N ARG A 158 -17.08 -1.86 8.41
CA ARG A 158 -16.16 -2.81 7.77
C ARG A 158 -14.70 -2.45 8.05
N LEU A 159 -14.34 -1.17 7.92
CA LEU A 159 -13.01 -0.66 8.22
C LEU A 159 -12.64 -0.95 9.68
N THR A 160 -13.51 -0.58 10.63
CA THR A 160 -13.32 -0.85 12.07
C THR A 160 -13.08 -2.34 12.34
N LYS A 161 -13.90 -3.23 11.78
CA LYS A 161 -13.72 -4.70 11.96
C LYS A 161 -12.36 -5.22 11.47
N VAL A 162 -11.78 -4.60 10.44
CA VAL A 162 -10.47 -4.99 9.92
C VAL A 162 -9.36 -4.44 10.80
N LEU A 163 -9.46 -3.17 11.22
CA LEU A 163 -8.50 -2.54 12.14
C LEU A 163 -8.48 -3.24 13.51
N ASP A 164 -9.65 -3.50 14.11
CA ASP A 164 -9.75 -4.25 15.36
C ASP A 164 -9.16 -5.67 15.20
N GLY A 165 -9.39 -6.29 14.05
CA GLY A 165 -8.84 -7.61 13.73
C GLY A 165 -7.32 -7.62 13.65
N LEU A 166 -6.69 -6.54 13.15
CA LEU A 166 -5.24 -6.35 13.15
C LEU A 166 -4.73 -6.08 14.57
N ALA A 167 -5.41 -5.21 15.32
CA ALA A 167 -5.04 -4.91 16.71
C ALA A 167 -5.05 -6.16 17.60
N LEU A 168 -6.10 -7.00 17.49
CA LEU A 168 -6.19 -8.27 18.22
C LEU A 168 -5.10 -9.28 17.84
N LYS A 169 -4.45 -9.10 16.69
CA LYS A 169 -3.31 -9.91 16.25
C LYS A 169 -1.96 -9.35 16.71
N GLY A 170 -1.97 -8.25 17.48
CA GLY A 170 -0.76 -7.59 17.96
C GLY A 170 -0.10 -6.67 16.93
N CYS A 171 -0.80 -6.27 15.87
CA CYS A 171 -0.26 -5.32 14.91
C CYS A 171 -0.18 -3.91 15.51
N SER A 172 0.96 -3.25 15.33
CA SER A 172 1.12 -1.81 15.58
C SER A 172 0.70 -1.00 14.36
N PHE A 173 0.08 0.16 14.59
CA PHE A 173 -0.26 1.11 13.54
C PHE A 173 0.76 2.23 13.52
N VAL A 174 1.46 2.37 12.40
CA VAL A 174 2.55 3.33 12.21
C VAL A 174 2.33 4.12 10.92
N THR A 175 2.90 5.31 10.87
CA THR A 175 3.05 6.10 9.65
C THR A 175 4.10 5.46 8.72
N LEU A 176 4.10 5.88 7.46
CA LEU A 176 5.13 5.43 6.50
C LEU A 176 6.54 5.88 6.92
N GLU A 177 6.67 7.06 7.53
CA GLU A 177 7.95 7.55 8.03
C GLU A 177 8.47 6.70 9.19
N GLU A 178 7.63 6.39 10.19
CA GLU A 178 8.01 5.50 11.28
C GLU A 178 8.41 4.10 10.76
N LEU A 179 7.71 3.60 9.75
CA LEU A 179 8.06 2.33 9.11
C LEU A 179 9.44 2.39 8.43
N TYR A 180 9.77 3.52 7.78
CA TYR A 180 11.12 3.74 7.24
C TYR A 180 12.17 3.69 8.34
N GLN A 181 11.95 4.35 9.48
CA GLN A 181 12.90 4.33 10.60
C GLN A 181 13.12 2.91 11.16
N ILE A 182 12.05 2.10 11.25
CA ILE A 182 12.15 0.68 11.63
C ILE A 182 13.04 -0.07 10.64
N TYR A 183 12.76 0.03 9.34
CA TYR A 183 13.52 -0.68 8.30
C TYR A 183 14.96 -0.18 8.16
N ALA A 184 15.20 1.11 8.37
CA ALA A 184 16.53 1.70 8.37
C ALA A 184 17.38 1.16 9.53
N SER A 185 16.77 0.93 10.70
CA SER A 185 17.45 0.36 11.86
C SER A 185 17.91 -1.09 11.65
N LEU A 186 17.22 -1.86 10.80
CA LEU A 186 17.56 -3.24 10.45
C LEU A 186 18.72 -3.35 9.46
N ARG A 187 19.19 -2.24 8.88
CA ARG A 187 20.34 -2.23 7.94
C ARG A 187 21.70 -2.22 8.65
N ILE A 188 21.72 -2.09 9.97
CA ILE A 188 22.93 -2.01 10.82
C ILE A 188 23.41 -3.41 11.17
#